data_AF-A0AAE5EXQ2-F1
#
_entry.id   AF-A0AAE5EXQ2-F1
#
_cell.length_a   1.000
_cell.length_b   1.000
_cell.length_c   1.000
_cell.angle_alpha   90.00
_cell.angle_beta   90.00
_cell.angle_gamma   90.00
#
_symmetry.space_group_name_H-M   'P 1'
#
loop_
_entity.id
_entity.type
_entity.pdbx_description
1 polymer ?
#
loop_
_entity_poly.entity_id
_entity_poly.type
_entity_poly.pdbx_seq_one_letter_code
_entity_poly.pdbx_strand_id
1 'polypeptide(L)'
;MYAEIHINAGGGTGPEVLVFGKSEVANQYADKVCNELSSALNLPNRGVKTRNLIVLNETIMPAILVECLFADSDDANVYDPEVIARAIVSGLVGDDGSSNGEWKLGWNRNDVGWWYSPDPINKYYYTSDNGWKEIEGEWYIFDSRGYALQNSWYHDENNNVWYYLDENCMMVRGSKDKPLWKWINGKCYAFDEDGKMYCDCVTPDGFKVDESGAWIK
;
A
#
# COMPACT_ATOMS: atom_id res chain seq x y z
N MET A 1 23.68 -13.85 4.44
CA MET A 1 22.99 -14.46 5.60
C MET A 1 21.97 -15.47 5.09
N TYR A 2 21.63 -16.50 5.87
CA TYR A 2 20.50 -17.39 5.63
C TYR A 2 19.34 -17.02 6.57
N ALA A 3 18.12 -16.98 6.05
CA ALA A 3 16.92 -16.74 6.84
C ALA A 3 15.87 -17.80 6.49
N GLU A 4 15.34 -18.48 7.50
CA GLU A 4 14.22 -19.41 7.37
C GLU A 4 12.97 -18.77 7.96
N ILE A 5 11.82 -18.92 7.29
CA ILE A 5 10.58 -18.23 7.64
C ILE A 5 9.55 -19.26 8.10
N HIS A 6 9.06 -19.09 9.32
CA HIS A 6 8.09 -19.96 9.99
C HIS A 6 6.91 -19.13 10.52
N ILE A 7 5.79 -19.83 10.75
CA ILE A 7 4.65 -19.32 11.51
C ILE A 7 4.52 -20.20 12.76
N ASN A 8 4.45 -19.57 13.92
CA ASN A 8 4.46 -20.23 15.20
C ASN A 8 3.10 -20.86 15.51
N ALA A 9 3.09 -21.75 16.51
CA ALA A 9 1.89 -22.33 17.09
C ALA A 9 2.09 -22.56 18.59
N GLY A 10 1.01 -22.65 19.35
CA GLY A 10 1.00 -22.85 20.79
C GLY A 10 0.26 -21.77 21.57
N GLY A 11 -0.59 -20.98 20.91
CA GLY A 11 -1.48 -19.99 21.55
C GLY A 11 -0.75 -18.75 22.10
N GLY A 12 0.41 -18.42 21.56
CA GLY A 12 1.14 -17.18 21.88
C GLY A 12 0.69 -15.98 21.05
N THR A 13 1.35 -14.85 21.26
CA THR A 13 1.19 -13.66 20.40
C THR A 13 2.54 -13.01 20.12
N GLY A 14 2.72 -12.58 18.87
CA GLY A 14 3.82 -11.79 18.37
C GLY A 14 5.06 -12.57 17.89
N PRO A 15 5.98 -11.87 17.21
CA PRO A 15 7.15 -12.50 16.58
C PRO A 15 8.23 -12.89 17.58
N GLU A 16 9.00 -13.91 17.22
CA GLU A 16 10.33 -14.20 17.79
C GLU A 16 11.32 -14.57 16.68
N VAL A 17 12.61 -14.34 16.91
CA VAL A 17 13.65 -14.79 15.97
C VAL A 17 14.64 -15.70 16.68
N LEU A 18 14.83 -16.89 16.12
CA LEU A 18 15.68 -17.93 16.67
C LEU A 18 17.08 -17.86 16.06
N VAL A 19 18.08 -17.98 16.92
CA VAL A 19 19.50 -17.97 16.55
C VAL A 19 20.25 -19.12 17.21
N PHE A 20 21.38 -19.50 16.63
CA PHE A 20 22.38 -20.30 17.33
C PHE A 20 23.35 -19.33 18.04
N GLY A 21 23.38 -19.37 19.38
CA GLY A 21 23.91 -18.33 20.27
C GLY A 21 25.39 -17.98 20.20
N LYS A 22 26.11 -18.30 19.10
CA LYS A 22 27.53 -17.98 18.90
C LYS A 22 27.79 -16.92 17.83
N SER A 23 26.82 -16.60 16.97
CA SER A 23 27.04 -15.65 15.87
C SER A 23 26.55 -14.25 16.25
N GLU A 24 27.46 -13.34 16.56
CA GLU A 24 27.15 -11.94 16.87
C GLU A 24 26.40 -11.26 15.70
N VAL A 25 26.83 -11.53 14.47
CA VAL A 25 26.16 -11.05 13.25
C VAL A 25 24.73 -11.57 13.16
N ALA A 26 24.48 -12.86 13.43
CA ALA A 26 23.13 -13.41 13.41
C ALA A 26 22.23 -12.78 14.48
N ASN A 27 22.76 -12.54 15.68
CA ASN A 27 22.02 -11.86 16.75
C ASN A 27 21.62 -10.43 16.37
N GLN A 28 22.50 -9.67 15.72
CA GLN A 28 22.19 -8.30 15.30
C GLN A 28 21.05 -8.25 14.28
N TYR A 29 21.07 -9.12 13.27
CA TYR A 29 19.98 -9.18 12.29
C TYR A 29 18.70 -9.75 12.89
N ALA A 30 18.81 -10.74 13.78
CA ALA A 30 17.65 -11.30 14.47
C ALA A 30 16.91 -10.24 15.30
N ASP A 31 17.65 -9.40 16.04
CA ASP A 31 17.07 -8.33 16.84
C ASP A 31 16.32 -7.31 15.97
N LYS A 32 16.97 -6.85 14.89
CA LYS A 32 16.35 -5.93 13.92
C LYS A 32 15.09 -6.51 13.30
N VAL A 33 15.15 -7.74 12.76
CA VAL A 33 13.99 -8.40 12.14
C VAL A 33 12.84 -8.57 13.14
N CYS A 34 13.14 -8.96 14.39
CA CYS A 34 12.12 -9.12 15.43
C CYS A 34 11.44 -7.78 15.78
N ASN A 35 12.22 -6.70 15.86
CA ASN A 35 11.73 -5.35 16.12
C ASN A 35 10.84 -4.82 14.99
N GLU A 36 11.26 -5.01 13.73
CA GLU A 36 10.49 -4.59 12.56
C GLU A 36 9.16 -5.34 12.43
N LEU A 37 9.17 -6.67 12.60
CA LEU A 37 7.94 -7.48 12.57
C LEU A 37 6.96 -7.07 13.67
N SER A 38 7.46 -6.87 14.90
CA SER A 38 6.62 -6.46 16.03
C SER A 38 5.96 -5.11 15.77
N SER A 39 6.73 -4.16 15.22
CA SER A 39 6.24 -2.82 14.90
C SER A 39 5.24 -2.83 13.74
N ALA A 40 5.54 -3.57 12.66
CA ALA A 40 4.72 -3.62 11.45
C ALA A 40 3.37 -4.32 11.67
N LEU A 41 3.34 -5.37 12.49
CA LEU A 41 2.12 -6.13 12.79
C LEU A 41 1.38 -5.62 14.03
N ASN A 42 1.96 -4.65 14.76
CA ASN A 42 1.46 -4.18 16.05
C ASN A 42 1.23 -5.32 17.07
N LEU A 43 2.21 -6.24 17.15
CA LEU A 43 2.19 -7.39 18.04
C LEU A 43 3.31 -7.32 19.09
N PRO A 44 3.16 -7.97 20.26
CA PRO A 44 4.20 -7.98 21.29
C PRO A 44 5.51 -8.61 20.80
N ASN A 45 6.63 -7.89 20.96
CA ASN A 45 7.95 -8.40 20.62
C ASN A 45 8.39 -9.48 21.63
N ARG A 46 8.56 -10.73 21.20
CA ARG A 46 9.03 -11.83 22.08
C ARG A 46 10.56 -11.99 22.06
N GLY A 47 11.24 -11.18 21.25
CA GLY A 47 12.69 -11.06 21.19
C GLY A 47 13.42 -12.21 20.51
N VAL A 48 14.75 -12.12 20.58
CA VAL A 48 15.66 -13.13 20.04
C VAL A 48 15.84 -14.28 21.04
N LYS A 49 15.74 -15.52 20.55
CA LYS A 49 15.90 -16.72 21.39
C LYS A 49 16.96 -17.66 20.84
N THR A 50 17.77 -18.20 21.74
CA THR A 50 18.71 -19.27 21.37
C THR A 50 17.98 -20.61 21.33
N ARG A 51 18.14 -21.36 20.23
CA ARG A 51 17.59 -22.71 20.06
C ARG A 51 18.59 -23.63 19.36
N ASN A 52 18.49 -24.92 19.67
CA ASN A 52 19.31 -25.97 19.07
C ASN A 52 18.54 -26.62 17.92
N LEU A 53 18.52 -25.95 16.76
CA LEU A 53 17.79 -26.39 15.56
C LEU A 53 18.77 -26.78 14.47
N ILE A 54 18.50 -27.90 13.79
CA ILE A 54 19.42 -28.46 12.79
C ILE A 54 19.81 -27.44 11.72
N VAL A 55 18.85 -26.67 11.22
CA VAL A 55 19.08 -25.63 10.22
C VAL A 55 20.02 -24.52 10.70
N LEU A 56 19.87 -24.08 11.95
CA LEU A 56 20.73 -23.05 12.55
C LEU A 56 22.11 -23.60 12.90
N ASN A 57 22.21 -24.90 13.20
CA ASN A 57 23.45 -25.57 13.58
C ASN A 57 24.33 -25.94 12.39
N GLU A 58 23.72 -26.43 11.32
CA GLU A 58 24.42 -26.99 10.15
C GLU A 58 24.67 -25.93 9.05
N THR A 59 24.10 -24.73 9.19
CA THR A 59 24.34 -23.63 8.26
C THR A 59 25.68 -22.93 8.56
N ILE A 60 26.57 -22.89 7.56
CA ILE A 60 27.93 -22.34 7.69
C ILE A 60 27.93 -20.80 7.79
N MET A 61 27.03 -20.13 7.08
CA MET A 61 26.87 -18.66 7.10
C MET A 61 26.00 -18.21 8.28
N PRO A 62 26.01 -16.92 8.68
CA PRO A 62 25.07 -16.42 9.69
C PRO A 62 23.63 -16.78 9.34
N ALA A 63 22.92 -17.43 10.27
CA ALA A 63 21.61 -18.03 10.07
C ALA A 63 20.62 -17.59 11.17
N ILE A 64 19.40 -17.27 10.75
CA ILE A 64 18.26 -16.96 11.62
C ILE A 64 17.04 -17.78 11.19
N LEU A 65 16.15 -18.09 12.13
CA LEU A 65 14.81 -18.61 11.84
C LEU A 65 13.79 -17.64 12.43
N VAL A 66 12.93 -17.11 11.58
CA VAL A 66 11.96 -16.08 11.92
C VAL A 66 10.62 -16.74 12.17
N GLU A 67 10.10 -16.63 13.39
CA GLU A 67 8.72 -16.99 13.74
C GLU A 67 7.88 -15.72 13.65
N CYS A 68 7.18 -15.51 12.53
CA CYS A 68 6.59 -14.20 12.22
C CYS A 68 5.45 -13.81 13.16
N LEU A 69 4.60 -14.77 13.52
CA LEU A 69 3.42 -14.63 14.38
C LEU A 69 2.85 -16.02 14.70
N PHE A 70 1.74 -16.11 15.45
CA PHE A 70 1.06 -17.37 15.74
C PHE A 70 -0.12 -17.67 14.81
N ALA A 71 -0.13 -18.85 14.17
CA ALA A 71 -1.24 -19.29 13.32
C ALA A 71 -2.51 -19.65 14.11
N ASP A 72 -2.38 -19.90 15.42
CA ASP A 72 -3.43 -20.41 16.28
C ASP A 72 -3.88 -19.42 17.38
N SER A 73 -3.68 -18.12 17.13
CA SER A 73 -4.16 -17.03 17.99
C SER A 73 -4.74 -15.87 17.16
N ASP A 74 -5.13 -14.78 17.84
CA ASP A 74 -5.65 -13.57 17.19
C ASP A 74 -4.63 -12.90 16.25
N ASP A 75 -3.35 -13.26 16.36
CA ASP A 75 -2.29 -12.91 15.42
C ASP A 75 -2.67 -13.25 13.95
N ALA A 76 -3.44 -14.32 13.73
CA ALA A 76 -3.90 -14.71 12.40
C ALA A 76 -4.74 -13.63 11.71
N ASN A 77 -5.40 -12.74 12.48
CA ASN A 77 -6.20 -11.64 11.94
C ASN A 77 -5.34 -10.51 11.35
N VAL A 78 -4.07 -10.41 11.76
CA VAL A 78 -3.12 -9.40 11.26
C VAL A 78 -2.10 -9.99 10.28
N TYR A 79 -2.27 -11.26 9.88
CA TYR A 79 -1.42 -11.87 8.88
C TYR A 79 -1.56 -11.15 7.54
N ASP A 80 -0.46 -10.55 7.10
CA ASP A 80 -0.31 -9.98 5.76
C ASP A 80 1.08 -10.36 5.23
N PRO A 81 1.16 -11.16 4.15
CA PRO A 81 2.43 -11.65 3.63
C PRO A 81 3.32 -10.53 3.07
N GLU A 82 2.74 -9.43 2.57
CA GLU A 82 3.51 -8.31 2.03
C GLU A 82 4.11 -7.47 3.14
N VAL A 83 3.34 -7.22 4.21
CA VAL A 83 3.82 -6.51 5.41
C VAL A 83 4.96 -7.30 6.09
N ILE A 84 4.78 -8.62 6.25
CA ILE A 84 5.81 -9.51 6.83
C ILE A 84 7.08 -9.50 5.96
N ALA A 85 6.95 -9.63 4.65
CA ALA A 85 8.10 -9.64 3.74
C ALA A 85 8.87 -8.31 3.82
N ARG A 86 8.17 -7.17 3.81
CA ARG A 86 8.81 -5.84 3.94
C ARG A 86 9.52 -5.68 5.28
N ALA A 87 8.90 -6.09 6.39
CA ALA A 87 9.53 -6.01 7.71
C ALA A 87 10.81 -6.86 7.81
N ILE A 88 10.80 -8.07 7.24
CA ILE A 88 11.99 -8.93 7.18
C ILE A 88 13.09 -8.27 6.33
N VAL A 89 12.75 -7.73 5.16
CA VAL A 89 13.70 -6.98 4.31
C VAL A 89 14.30 -5.83 5.10
N SER A 90 13.48 -4.94 5.68
CA SER A 90 13.95 -3.81 6.51
C SER A 90 14.92 -4.24 7.61
N GLY A 91 14.64 -5.35 8.30
CA GLY A 91 15.53 -5.87 9.35
C GLY A 91 16.85 -6.46 8.84
N LEU A 92 16.87 -7.04 7.64
CA LEU A 92 18.01 -7.77 7.07
C LEU A 92 18.98 -6.87 6.29
N VAL A 93 18.49 -6.01 5.42
CA VAL A 93 19.36 -5.15 4.61
C VAL A 93 19.66 -3.84 5.33
N GLY A 94 18.91 -3.53 6.39
CA GLY A 94 18.66 -2.13 6.72
C GLY A 94 17.90 -1.49 5.57
N ASP A 95 17.27 -0.37 5.80
CA ASP A 95 16.55 0.35 4.76
C ASP A 95 17.42 0.57 3.49
N ASP A 96 17.16 -0.21 2.43
CA ASP A 96 17.95 -0.25 1.19
C ASP A 96 17.20 0.33 -0.02
N GLY A 97 16.28 1.28 0.20
CA GLY A 97 15.81 2.06 -0.94
C GLY A 97 14.53 2.86 -0.81
N SER A 98 13.91 3.00 0.36
CA SER A 98 12.86 4.01 0.52
C SER A 98 13.06 4.89 1.74
N SER A 99 14.29 5.07 2.21
CA SER A 99 14.66 5.98 3.31
C SER A 99 13.96 5.65 4.64
N ASN A 100 14.66 5.92 5.73
CA ASN A 100 14.05 6.43 6.96
C ASN A 100 13.34 7.77 6.67
N GLY A 101 12.43 7.79 5.70
CA GLY A 101 11.80 8.98 5.19
C GLY A 101 10.72 9.38 6.17
N GLU A 102 11.06 10.30 7.07
CA GLU A 102 10.05 11.23 7.55
C GLU A 102 9.15 11.58 6.36
N TRP A 103 7.84 11.39 6.52
CA TRP A 103 6.91 11.72 5.47
C TRP A 103 7.24 13.12 4.98
N LYS A 104 7.32 13.30 3.66
CA LYS A 104 7.49 14.63 3.12
C LYS A 104 6.17 15.36 3.27
N LEU A 105 6.23 16.66 3.53
CA LEU A 105 5.06 17.50 3.33
C LEU A 105 4.65 17.39 1.86
N GLY A 106 3.40 16.98 1.62
CA GLY A 106 2.85 16.77 0.29
C GLY A 106 2.91 15.31 -0.20
N TRP A 107 3.26 15.12 -1.46
CA TRP A 107 3.23 13.82 -2.14
C TRP A 107 4.37 12.90 -1.70
N ASN A 108 4.01 11.65 -1.42
CA ASN A 108 4.91 10.57 -1.06
C ASN A 108 4.52 9.31 -1.85
N ARG A 109 5.46 8.36 -2.01
CA ARG A 109 5.27 7.13 -2.79
C ARG A 109 6.04 5.96 -2.23
N ASN A 110 5.46 4.77 -2.35
CA ASN A 110 6.11 3.48 -2.16
C ASN A 110 5.73 2.53 -3.33
N ASP A 111 6.00 1.22 -3.19
CA ASP A 111 5.66 0.26 -4.26
C ASP A 111 4.15 -0.01 -4.40
N VAL A 112 3.33 0.39 -3.43
CA VAL A 112 1.88 0.24 -3.46
C VAL A 112 1.23 1.40 -4.24
N GLY A 113 1.67 2.63 -3.98
CA GLY A 113 1.10 3.79 -4.64
C GLY A 113 1.57 5.13 -4.07
N TRP A 114 0.86 6.19 -4.48
CA TRP A 114 1.07 7.56 -4.01
C TRP A 114 0.15 7.87 -2.85
N TRP A 115 0.60 8.63 -1.84
CA TRP A 115 -0.26 9.24 -0.83
C TRP A 115 0.13 10.70 -0.63
N TYR A 116 -0.77 11.47 -0.02
CA TYR A 116 -0.53 12.88 0.28
C TYR A 116 -0.59 13.12 1.80
N SER A 117 0.47 13.73 2.34
CA SER A 117 0.63 14.04 3.75
C SER A 117 0.71 15.56 3.97
N PRO A 118 -0.38 16.24 4.38
CA PRO A 118 -0.32 17.67 4.70
C PRO A 118 0.30 17.94 6.08
N ASP A 119 0.46 16.93 6.93
CA ASP A 119 1.13 17.04 8.23
C ASP A 119 1.95 15.79 8.51
N PRO A 120 3.21 15.76 8.02
CA PRO A 120 4.08 14.60 8.20
C PRO A 120 4.56 14.41 9.65
N ILE A 121 4.58 15.48 10.45
CA ILE A 121 5.04 15.44 11.86
C ILE A 121 4.09 14.56 12.67
N ASN A 122 2.78 14.72 12.48
CA ASN A 122 1.76 13.90 13.12
C ASN A 122 1.39 12.65 12.33
N LYS A 123 2.11 12.36 11.24
CA LYS A 123 1.79 11.26 10.30
C LYS A 123 0.32 11.28 9.88
N TYR A 124 -0.19 12.46 9.54
CA TYR A 124 -1.52 12.62 8.99
C TYR A 124 -1.48 12.66 7.46
N TYR A 125 -2.39 11.93 6.84
CA TYR A 125 -2.48 11.73 5.39
C TYR A 125 -3.95 11.62 4.98
N TYR A 126 -4.22 11.85 3.69
CA TYR A 126 -5.56 11.71 3.17
C TYR A 126 -5.95 10.25 2.94
N THR A 127 -7.21 9.93 3.23
CA THR A 127 -7.87 8.65 2.97
C THR A 127 -9.24 8.90 2.35
N SER A 128 -9.97 7.83 2.04
CA SER A 128 -11.35 7.89 1.54
C SER A 128 -12.28 8.75 2.41
N ASP A 129 -12.06 8.80 3.73
CA ASP A 129 -12.88 9.58 4.68
C ASP A 129 -12.79 11.08 4.44
N ASN A 130 -11.72 11.53 3.78
CA ASN A 130 -11.53 12.93 3.48
C ASN A 130 -12.23 13.38 2.20
N GLY A 131 -12.76 12.44 1.40
CA GLY A 131 -13.38 12.69 0.10
C GLY A 131 -12.41 13.28 -0.93
N TRP A 132 -12.98 13.93 -1.95
CA TRP A 132 -12.22 14.64 -2.98
C TRP A 132 -11.29 15.71 -2.39
N LYS A 133 -10.06 15.79 -2.92
CA LYS A 133 -9.08 16.81 -2.56
C LYS A 133 -8.54 17.53 -3.77
N GLU A 134 -8.62 18.85 -3.70
CA GLU A 134 -7.93 19.74 -4.63
C GLU A 134 -6.53 20.05 -4.08
N ILE A 135 -5.51 19.69 -4.86
CA ILE A 135 -4.10 19.90 -4.54
C ILE A 135 -3.46 20.55 -5.76
N GLU A 136 -2.93 21.76 -5.60
CA GLU A 136 -2.29 22.53 -6.68
C GLU A 136 -3.18 22.74 -7.92
N GLY A 137 -4.51 22.82 -7.73
CA GLY A 137 -5.49 23.04 -8.79
C GLY A 137 -6.02 21.78 -9.47
N GLU A 138 -5.51 20.61 -9.08
CA GLU A 138 -5.95 19.30 -9.61
C GLU A 138 -6.67 18.49 -8.54
N TRP A 139 -7.58 17.62 -8.98
CA TRP A 139 -8.46 16.85 -8.11
C TRP A 139 -8.00 15.40 -7.98
N TYR A 140 -7.98 14.93 -6.73
CA TYR A 140 -7.53 13.60 -6.34
C TYR A 140 -8.54 12.97 -5.40
N ILE A 141 -8.56 11.64 -5.38
CA ILE A 141 -9.30 10.85 -4.41
C ILE A 141 -8.45 9.68 -3.93
N PHE A 142 -8.62 9.31 -2.67
CA PHE A 142 -7.78 8.34 -1.98
C PHE A 142 -8.61 7.14 -1.54
N ASP A 143 -8.00 5.95 -1.54
CA ASP A 143 -8.61 4.74 -1.00
C ASP A 143 -8.63 4.76 0.54
N SER A 144 -9.23 3.75 1.16
CA SER A 144 -9.32 3.63 2.61
C SER A 144 -7.97 3.43 3.31
N ARG A 145 -6.94 3.04 2.56
CA ARG A 145 -5.55 2.89 3.03
C ARG A 145 -4.74 4.16 2.78
N GLY A 146 -5.33 5.18 2.17
CA GLY A 146 -4.72 6.48 1.89
C GLY A 146 -3.95 6.60 0.59
N TYR A 147 -4.05 5.62 -0.30
CA TYR A 147 -3.41 5.68 -1.61
C TYR A 147 -4.30 6.40 -2.62
N ALA A 148 -3.73 7.35 -3.35
CA ALA A 148 -4.40 8.03 -4.45
C ALA A 148 -4.75 7.02 -5.54
N LEU A 149 -5.98 7.11 -6.03
CA LEU A 149 -6.46 6.28 -7.13
C LEU A 149 -5.69 6.63 -8.41
N GLN A 150 -5.19 5.61 -9.12
CA GLN A 150 -4.36 5.74 -10.31
C GLN A 150 -4.85 4.79 -11.40
N ASN A 151 -5.04 5.30 -12.62
CA ASN A 151 -5.55 4.52 -13.76
C ASN A 151 -6.83 3.74 -13.42
N SER A 152 -7.74 4.36 -12.68
CA SER A 152 -8.89 3.68 -12.10
C SER A 152 -10.14 4.55 -12.12
N TRP A 153 -11.28 3.88 -12.20
CA TRP A 153 -12.59 4.51 -12.09
C TRP A 153 -12.96 4.74 -10.62
N TYR A 154 -13.65 5.84 -10.35
CA TYR A 154 -14.29 6.15 -9.09
C TYR A 154 -15.79 6.39 -9.31
N HIS A 155 -16.64 5.72 -8.53
CA HIS A 155 -18.09 5.88 -8.57
C HIS A 155 -18.55 6.62 -7.31
N ASP A 156 -19.16 7.79 -7.49
CA ASP A 156 -19.85 8.47 -6.40
C ASP A 156 -21.30 7.95 -6.32
N GLU A 157 -21.55 7.09 -5.34
CA GLU A 157 -22.86 6.48 -5.11
C GLU A 157 -23.95 7.50 -4.75
N ASN A 158 -23.58 8.66 -4.18
CA ASN A 158 -24.57 9.65 -3.75
C ASN A 158 -25.27 10.32 -4.92
N ASN A 159 -24.52 10.55 -6.00
CA ASN A 159 -25.00 11.22 -7.20
C ASN A 159 -25.12 10.27 -8.40
N ASN A 160 -24.69 9.01 -8.23
CA ASN A 160 -24.58 8.00 -9.26
C ASN A 160 -23.74 8.47 -10.47
N VAL A 161 -22.58 9.04 -10.21
CA VAL A 161 -21.68 9.61 -11.22
C VAL A 161 -20.34 8.88 -11.23
N TRP A 162 -19.79 8.65 -12.42
CA TRP A 162 -18.47 8.08 -12.61
C TRP A 162 -17.42 9.15 -12.93
N TYR A 163 -16.23 8.95 -12.37
CA TYR A 163 -15.03 9.75 -12.57
C TYR A 163 -13.88 8.82 -12.92
N TYR A 164 -12.84 9.35 -13.58
CA TYR A 164 -11.64 8.58 -13.89
C TYR A 164 -10.39 9.32 -13.43
N LEU A 165 -9.49 8.60 -12.76
CA LEU A 165 -8.20 9.09 -12.31
C LEU A 165 -7.12 8.55 -13.25
N ASP A 166 -6.30 9.42 -13.80
CA ASP A 166 -5.31 9.08 -14.81
C ASP A 166 -4.01 8.48 -14.23
N GLU A 167 -2.98 8.35 -15.07
CA GLU A 167 -1.67 7.82 -14.69
C GLU A 167 -0.92 8.68 -13.67
N ASN A 168 -1.31 9.95 -13.53
CA ASN A 168 -0.76 10.88 -12.54
C ASN A 168 -1.67 11.00 -11.30
N CYS A 169 -2.66 10.11 -11.17
CA CYS A 169 -3.70 10.12 -10.13
C CYS A 169 -4.66 11.32 -10.21
N MET A 170 -4.62 12.10 -11.29
CA MET A 170 -5.43 13.30 -11.46
C MET A 170 -6.78 12.96 -12.07
N MET A 171 -7.84 13.62 -11.60
CA MET A 171 -9.17 13.51 -12.17
C MET A 171 -9.20 14.04 -13.61
N VAL A 172 -9.62 13.19 -14.53
CA VAL A 172 -9.87 13.56 -15.92
C VAL A 172 -11.09 14.46 -15.97
N ARG A 173 -10.91 15.66 -16.54
CA ARG A 173 -11.99 16.63 -16.77
C ARG A 173 -11.80 17.41 -18.07
N GLY A 174 -12.93 17.80 -18.65
CA GLY A 174 -13.00 18.71 -19.77
C GLY A 174 -12.88 20.17 -19.36
N SER A 175 -13.22 21.05 -20.28
CA SER A 175 -13.46 22.46 -20.03
C SER A 175 -14.90 22.80 -20.39
N LYS A 176 -15.35 23.99 -20.00
CA LYS A 176 -16.66 24.51 -20.38
C LYS A 176 -16.90 24.36 -21.88
N ASP A 177 -18.01 23.70 -22.24
CA ASP A 177 -18.44 23.41 -23.62
C ASP A 177 -17.46 22.57 -24.46
N LYS A 178 -16.44 21.98 -23.84
CA LYS A 178 -15.41 21.15 -24.50
C LYS A 178 -15.07 19.92 -23.64
N PRO A 179 -15.82 18.83 -23.81
CA PRO A 179 -15.55 17.57 -23.11
C PRO A 179 -14.13 17.08 -23.36
N LEU A 180 -13.53 16.43 -22.37
CA LEU A 180 -12.29 15.69 -22.58
C LEU A 180 -12.60 14.24 -22.91
N TRP A 181 -12.16 13.80 -24.09
CA TRP A 181 -12.30 12.42 -24.52
C TRP A 181 -11.07 11.59 -24.13
N LYS A 182 -11.28 10.45 -23.49
CA LYS A 182 -10.22 9.52 -23.08
C LYS A 182 -10.52 8.10 -23.51
N TRP A 183 -9.51 7.45 -24.11
CA TRP A 183 -9.54 6.02 -24.36
C TRP A 183 -9.13 5.26 -23.11
N ILE A 184 -10.02 4.41 -22.60
CA ILE A 184 -9.85 3.62 -21.39
C ILE A 184 -10.27 2.19 -21.73
N ASN A 185 -9.35 1.23 -21.61
CA ASN A 185 -9.61 -0.20 -21.88
C ASN A 185 -10.31 -0.48 -23.23
N GLY A 186 -9.93 0.23 -24.28
CA GLY A 186 -10.44 0.03 -25.64
C GLY A 186 -11.79 0.70 -25.94
N LYS A 187 -12.37 1.44 -24.99
CA LYS A 187 -13.56 2.28 -25.18
C LYS A 187 -13.19 3.76 -25.02
N CYS A 188 -13.97 4.65 -25.61
CA CYS A 188 -13.76 6.10 -25.52
C CYS A 188 -14.86 6.73 -24.67
N TYR A 189 -14.49 7.55 -23.69
CA TYR A 189 -15.39 8.17 -22.72
C TYR A 189 -15.17 9.69 -22.73
N ALA A 190 -16.23 10.44 -22.48
CA ALA A 190 -16.19 11.89 -22.37
C ALA A 190 -16.43 12.35 -20.93
N PHE A 191 -15.69 13.37 -20.49
CA PHE A 191 -15.79 13.95 -19.16
C PHE A 191 -16.09 15.46 -19.25
N ASP A 192 -16.98 15.95 -18.39
CA ASP A 192 -17.35 17.37 -18.30
C ASP A 192 -16.31 18.20 -17.52
N GLU A 193 -16.58 19.49 -17.31
CA GLU A 193 -15.68 20.41 -16.58
C GLU A 193 -15.51 20.08 -15.09
N ASP A 194 -16.47 19.36 -14.50
CA ASP A 194 -16.44 18.85 -13.13
C ASP A 194 -15.83 17.44 -13.06
N GLY A 195 -15.42 16.86 -14.19
CA GLY A 195 -14.87 15.50 -14.30
C GLY A 195 -15.92 14.39 -14.32
N LYS A 196 -17.20 14.73 -14.41
CA LYS A 196 -18.29 13.76 -14.49
C LYS A 196 -18.27 13.10 -15.86
N MET A 197 -18.33 11.78 -15.88
CA MET A 197 -18.47 11.03 -17.12
C MET A 197 -19.86 11.23 -17.71
N TYR A 198 -19.94 11.55 -19.01
CA TYR A 198 -21.21 11.54 -19.73
C TYR A 198 -21.71 10.10 -19.94
N CYS A 199 -23.00 9.86 -19.70
CA CYS A 199 -23.69 8.61 -19.99
C CYS A 199 -25.11 8.85 -20.51
N ASP A 200 -25.59 7.97 -21.40
CA ASP A 200 -26.92 7.98 -22.00
C ASP A 200 -27.37 9.37 -22.51
N CYS A 201 -26.48 10.06 -23.23
CA CYS A 201 -26.74 11.42 -23.68
C CYS A 201 -25.97 11.77 -24.97
N VAL A 202 -26.22 13.00 -25.46
CA VAL A 202 -25.41 13.63 -26.51
C VAL A 202 -24.53 14.67 -25.82
N THR A 203 -23.22 14.57 -26.02
CA THR A 203 -22.22 15.47 -25.45
C THR A 203 -22.33 16.88 -26.07
N PRO A 204 -21.84 17.94 -25.39
CA PRO A 204 -21.87 19.31 -25.92
C PRO A 204 -21.24 19.51 -27.30
N ASP A 205 -20.27 18.68 -27.67
CA ASP A 205 -19.61 18.67 -28.97
C ASP A 205 -20.31 17.78 -30.03
N GLY A 206 -21.47 17.21 -29.69
CA GLY A 206 -22.39 16.58 -30.64
C GLY A 206 -22.24 15.07 -30.83
N PHE A 207 -21.47 14.39 -30.00
CA PHE A 207 -21.31 12.93 -30.07
C PHE A 207 -22.27 12.21 -29.11
N LYS A 208 -22.65 10.97 -29.44
CA LYS A 208 -23.55 10.16 -28.59
C LYS A 208 -22.75 9.15 -27.78
N VAL A 209 -23.12 8.97 -26.52
CA VAL A 209 -22.60 7.93 -25.61
C VAL A 209 -23.73 7.01 -25.15
N ASP A 210 -23.42 5.74 -24.89
CA ASP A 210 -24.39 4.76 -24.37
C ASP A 210 -24.61 4.85 -22.85
N GLU A 211 -25.45 3.98 -22.29
CA GLU A 211 -25.71 3.86 -20.84
C GLU A 211 -24.44 3.59 -20.01
N SER A 212 -23.41 2.98 -20.62
CA SER A 212 -22.11 2.75 -19.98
C SER A 212 -21.15 3.95 -20.11
N GLY A 213 -21.57 5.01 -20.81
CA GLY A 213 -20.76 6.19 -21.14
C GLY A 213 -19.82 5.99 -22.32
N ALA A 214 -19.86 4.84 -22.99
CA ALA A 214 -18.99 4.57 -24.12
C ALA A 214 -19.49 5.29 -25.38
N TRP A 215 -18.57 5.92 -26.11
CA TRP A 215 -18.84 6.56 -27.40
C TRP A 215 -19.45 5.57 -28.41
N ILE A 216 -20.50 6.02 -29.10
CA ILE A 216 -21.14 5.28 -30.18
C ILE A 216 -20.94 6.05 -31.49
N LYS A 217 -20.63 5.30 -32.55
CA LYS A 217 -20.47 5.81 -33.90
C LYS A 217 -21.79 5.96 -34.65
#